data_AF-A0A7K3CXN8-F1
#
_entry.id   AF-A0A7K3CXN8-F1
#
_cell.length_a   1.000
_cell.length_b   1.000
_cell.length_c   1.000
_cell.angle_alpha   90.00
_cell.angle_beta   90.00
_cell.angle_gamma   90.00
#
_symmetry.space_group_name_H-M   'P 1'
#
loop_
_entity.id
_entity.type
_entity.pdbx_description
1 polymer ?
#
loop_
_entity_poly.entity_id
_entity_poly.type
_entity_poly.pdbx_seq_one_letter_code
_entity_poly.pdbx_strand_id
1 'polypeptide(L)'
;PYLRPDGKTQVTIEYDGDKAVRLDTVVVSSQHASDIDLDSLLAPDIREFVVEPELKALLEDGIKLETEGYRLLVNPTGRFEIGGPMGDAGLTGR
;
A
#
# COMPACT_ATOMS: atom_id res chain seq x y z
N PRO A 1 2.02 8.97 -16.50
CA PRO A 1 2.17 9.14 -15.03
C PRO A 1 0.84 9.65 -14.46
N TYR A 2 0.28 8.99 -13.44
CA TYR A 2 -1.11 9.25 -13.00
C TYR A 2 -1.30 9.34 -11.47
N LEU A 3 -0.31 8.93 -10.67
CA LEU A 3 -0.37 9.08 -9.21
C LEU A 3 -0.34 10.55 -8.81
N ARG A 4 -1.01 10.86 -7.70
CA ARG A 4 -1.05 12.18 -7.07
C ARG A 4 -0.50 12.08 -5.63
N PRO A 5 -0.23 13.22 -4.97
CA PRO A 5 0.60 13.21 -3.76
C PRO A 5 0.00 12.52 -2.53
N ASP A 6 -1.33 12.52 -2.38
CA ASP A 6 -1.95 11.96 -1.18
C ASP A 6 -1.97 10.43 -1.21
N GLY A 7 -1.63 9.80 -0.09
CA GLY A 7 -1.52 8.36 -0.02
C GLY A 7 -1.32 7.85 1.40
N LYS A 8 -1.70 6.60 1.61
CA LYS A 8 -1.62 5.91 2.90
C LYS A 8 -1.33 4.43 2.69
N THR A 9 -0.48 3.88 3.56
CA THR A 9 -0.22 2.45 3.65
C THR A 9 -0.66 1.92 5.01
N GLN A 10 -1.06 0.66 5.04
CA GLN A 10 -1.31 -0.09 6.28
C GLN A 10 -0.80 -1.51 6.07
N VAL A 11 -0.13 -2.05 7.08
CA VAL A 11 0.46 -3.39 7.05
C VAL A 11 -0.05 -4.16 8.25
N THR A 12 -0.53 -5.38 8.02
CA THR A 12 -0.94 -6.33 9.06
C THR A 12 0.03 -7.50 9.07
N ILE A 13 0.66 -7.71 10.22
CA ILE A 13 1.65 -8.77 10.44
C ILE A 13 1.07 -9.76 11.43
N GLU A 14 1.16 -11.04 11.10
CA GLU A 14 0.85 -12.15 12.00
C GLU A 14 2.04 -12.39 12.94
N TYR A 15 1.72 -12.58 14.23
CA TYR A 15 2.68 -12.87 15.28
C TYR A 15 2.37 -14.20 15.97
N ASP A 16 3.42 -14.97 16.23
CA ASP A 16 3.43 -16.11 17.14
C ASP A 16 4.14 -15.68 18.44
N GLY A 17 3.36 -15.31 19.45
CA GLY A 17 3.86 -14.63 20.64
C GLY A 17 4.53 -13.30 20.27
N ASP A 18 5.81 -13.15 20.63
CA ASP A 18 6.59 -11.94 20.35
C ASP A 18 7.31 -11.99 18.99
N LYS A 19 7.12 -13.05 18.21
CA LYS A 19 7.80 -13.24 16.92
C LYS A 19 6.87 -12.94 15.76
N ALA A 20 7.25 -12.00 14.89
CA ALA A 20 6.59 -11.80 13.60
C ALA A 20 6.85 -13.01 12.69
N VAL A 21 5.79 -13.59 12.13
CA VAL A 21 5.89 -14.84 11.35
C VAL A 21 5.44 -14.68 9.90
N ARG A 22 4.42 -13.86 9.61
CA ARG A 22 3.86 -13.73 8.26
C ARG A 22 3.33 -12.32 7.98
N LEU A 23 3.49 -11.85 6.76
CA LEU A 23 2.76 -10.71 6.23
C LEU A 23 1.34 -11.16 5.86
N ASP A 24 0.34 -10.68 6.58
CA ASP A 24 -1.04 -11.06 6.32
C ASP A 24 -1.68 -10.20 5.22
N THR A 25 -1.69 -8.87 5.44
CA THR A 25 -2.41 -7.94 4.57
C THR A 25 -1.60 -6.65 4.38
N VAL A 26 -1.55 -6.18 3.13
CA VAL A 26 -1.07 -4.85 2.75
C VAL A 26 -2.24 -4.06 2.16
N VAL A 27 -2.50 -2.88 2.73
CA VAL A 27 -3.43 -1.91 2.15
C VAL A 27 -2.65 -0.73 1.62
N VAL A 28 -2.86 -0.39 0.35
CA VAL A 28 -2.34 0.82 -0.27
C VAL A 28 -3.51 1.63 -0.77
N SER A 29 -3.67 2.85 -0.25
CA SER A 29 -4.60 3.84 -0.78
C SER A 29 -3.77 4.97 -1.36
N SER A 30 -3.91 5.24 -2.65
CA SER A 30 -3.16 6.29 -3.32
C SER A 30 -4.08 7.15 -4.17
N GLN A 31 -3.88 8.46 -4.09
CA GLN A 31 -4.58 9.43 -4.91
C GLN A 31 -4.13 9.30 -6.36
N HIS A 32 -5.06 9.45 -7.30
CA HIS A 32 -4.79 9.27 -8.73
C HIS A 32 -5.60 10.23 -9.60
N ALA A 33 -5.24 10.29 -10.89
CA ALA A 33 -6.05 10.95 -11.92
C ALA A 33 -7.41 10.25 -12.11
N SER A 34 -8.43 10.97 -12.57
CA SER A 34 -9.82 10.48 -12.67
C SER A 34 -10.06 9.49 -13.81
N ASP A 35 -9.15 9.46 -14.79
CA ASP A 35 -9.25 8.74 -16.05
C ASP A 35 -8.56 7.37 -16.04
N ILE A 36 -8.14 6.89 -14.87
CA ILE A 36 -7.52 5.56 -14.73
C ILE A 36 -8.52 4.48 -14.30
N ASP A 37 -8.21 3.24 -14.68
CA ASP A 37 -8.87 2.05 -14.18
C ASP A 37 -8.18 1.52 -12.92
N LEU A 38 -8.95 1.16 -11.90
CA LEU A 38 -8.39 0.72 -10.62
C LEU A 38 -7.89 -0.73 -10.69
N ASP A 39 -8.60 -1.60 -11.40
CA ASP A 39 -8.35 -3.04 -11.38
C ASP A 39 -7.30 -3.44 -12.42
N SER A 40 -7.35 -2.83 -13.62
CA SER A 40 -6.48 -3.18 -14.73
C SER A 40 -5.21 -2.32 -14.84
N LEU A 41 -5.12 -1.20 -14.10
CA LEU A 41 -3.95 -0.32 -14.12
C LEU A 41 -3.41 -0.05 -12.71
N LEU A 42 -4.20 0.55 -11.82
CA LEU A 42 -3.67 0.97 -10.52
C LEU A 42 -3.22 -0.22 -9.66
N ALA A 43 -4.06 -1.24 -9.49
CA ALA A 43 -3.74 -2.40 -8.68
C ALA A 43 -2.50 -3.18 -9.15
N PRO A 44 -2.34 -3.51 -10.45
CA PRO A 44 -1.14 -4.19 -10.93
C PRO A 44 0.11 -3.31 -10.79
N ASP A 45 0.03 -2.01 -11.11
CA ASP A 45 1.18 -1.10 -10.99
C ASP A 45 1.63 -0.92 -9.53
N ILE A 46 0.69 -0.79 -8.59
CA ILE A 46 1.02 -0.72 -7.16
C ILE A 46 1.68 -2.02 -6.69
N ARG A 47 1.21 -3.18 -7.15
CA ARG A 47 1.89 -4.44 -6.85
C ARG A 47 3.32 -4.44 -7.39
N GLU A 48 3.48 -4.21 -8.69
CA GLU A 48 4.76 -4.36 -9.41
C GLU A 48 5.80 -3.31 -9.00
N PHE A 49 5.39 -2.05 -8.86
CA PHE A 49 6.31 -0.93 -8.69
C PHE A 49 6.40 -0.39 -7.27
N VAL A 50 5.52 -0.83 -6.35
CA VAL A 50 5.55 -0.40 -4.95
C VAL A 50 5.71 -1.58 -4.00
N VAL A 51 4.83 -2.58 -4.03
CA VAL A 51 4.85 -3.63 -3.00
C VAL A 51 5.96 -4.65 -3.23
N GLU A 52 6.05 -5.25 -4.41
CA GLU A 52 7.05 -6.29 -4.69
C GLU A 52 8.50 -5.79 -4.54
N PRO A 53 8.88 -4.57 -4.99
CA PRO A 53 10.23 -4.05 -4.77
C PRO A 53 10.57 -3.89 -3.29
N GLU A 54 9.63 -3.42 -2.47
CA GLU A 54 9.83 -3.27 -1.03
C GLU A 54 9.94 -4.63 -0.33
N LEU A 55 9.10 -5.61 -0.69
CA LEU A 55 9.22 -6.97 -0.16
C LEU A 55 10.56 -7.62 -0.54
N LYS A 56 11.03 -7.40 -1.77
CA LYS A 56 12.34 -7.87 -2.20
C LYS A 56 13.48 -7.22 -1.41
N ALA A 57 13.42 -5.90 -1.20
CA ALA A 57 14.41 -5.18 -0.41
C ALA A 57 14.47 -5.71 1.04
N LEU A 58 13.32 -5.96 1.67
CA LEU A 58 13.26 -6.54 3.03
C LEU A 58 13.93 -7.93 3.10
N LEU A 59 13.75 -8.76 2.06
CA LEU A 59 14.42 -10.07 1.98
C LEU A 59 15.92 -9.93 1.80
N GLU A 60 16.37 -8.96 0.98
CA GLU A 60 17.79 -8.64 0.79
C GLU A 60 18.45 -8.12 2.08
N ASP A 61 17.71 -7.38 2.91
CA ASP A 61 18.10 -6.93 4.24
C ASP A 61 18.13 -8.06 5.30
N GLY A 62 17.76 -9.28 4.90
CA GLY A 62 17.82 -10.47 5.75
C GLY A 62 16.65 -10.62 6.72
N ILE A 63 15.55 -9.88 6.51
CA ILE A 63 14.32 -10.03 7.31
C ILE A 63 13.68 -11.39 6.97
N LYS A 64 13.49 -12.20 8.01
CA LYS A 64 12.89 -13.54 7.90
C LYS A 64 11.41 -13.44 8.28
N LEU A 65 10.59 -13.09 7.30
CA LEU A 65 9.14 -13.03 7.42
C LEU A 65 8.54 -13.78 6.22
N GLU A 66 7.52 -14.61 6.44
CA GLU A 66 6.80 -15.23 5.32
C GLU A 66 5.98 -14.15 4.59
N THR A 67 6.30 -13.91 3.33
CA THR A 67 5.67 -12.84 2.52
C THR A 67 4.89 -13.38 1.34
N GLU A 68 4.90 -14.69 1.06
CA GLU A 68 4.12 -15.25 -0.03
C GLU A 68 2.62 -15.30 0.33
N GLY A 69 1.77 -15.09 -0.67
CA GLY A 69 0.31 -15.21 -0.51
C GLY A 69 -0.36 -14.13 0.34
N TYR A 70 0.33 -13.04 0.69
CA TYR A 70 -0.27 -11.89 1.37
C TYR A 70 -1.47 -11.32 0.60
N ARG A 71 -2.44 -10.78 1.33
CA ARG A 71 -3.59 -10.08 0.74
C ARG A 71 -3.19 -8.65 0.40
N LEU A 72 -3.26 -8.30 -0.89
CA LEU A 72 -3.09 -6.93 -1.35
C LEU A 72 -4.45 -6.26 -1.57
N LEU A 73 -4.68 -5.11 -0.93
CA LEU A 73 -5.85 -4.26 -1.11
C LEU A 73 -5.40 -2.89 -1.63
N VAL A 74 -5.68 -2.60 -2.90
CA VAL A 74 -5.40 -1.30 -3.52
C VAL A 74 -6.68 -0.51 -3.63
N ASN A 75 -6.70 0.70 -3.07
CA ASN A 75 -7.85 1.60 -3.04
C ASN A 75 -9.19 0.87 -2.70
N PRO A 76 -9.27 0.14 -1.57
CA PRO A 76 -10.43 -0.71 -1.27
C PRO A 76 -11.76 0.06 -1.10
N THR A 77 -11.69 1.38 -0.90
CA THR A 77 -12.85 2.27 -0.82
C THR A 77 -13.26 2.85 -2.18
N GLY A 78 -12.61 2.44 -3.28
CA GLY A 78 -12.84 2.95 -4.63
C GLY A 78 -11.97 4.15 -4.97
N ARG A 79 -12.48 5.03 -5.83
CA ARG A 79 -11.73 6.15 -6.42
C ARG A 79 -11.22 7.13 -5.36
N PHE A 80 -9.96 7.54 -5.51
CA PHE A 80 -9.33 8.56 -4.67
C PHE A 80 -8.77 9.69 -5.55
N GLU A 81 -9.67 10.55 -6.04
CA GLU A 81 -9.30 11.60 -7.01
C GLU A 81 -9.00 12.94 -6.34
N ILE A 82 -9.71 13.26 -5.26
CA ILE A 82 -9.55 14.47 -4.43
C ILE A 82 -8.88 14.06 -3.13
N GLY A 83 -7.75 14.69 -2.81
CA GLY A 83 -6.95 14.44 -1.62
C GLY A 83 -6.22 15.71 -1.16
N GLY A 84 -5.33 15.57 -0.19
CA GLY A 84 -4.60 16.67 0.43
C GLY A 84 -5.54 17.58 1.24
N PRO A 85 -5.20 18.88 1.41
CA PRO A 85 -5.99 19.81 2.23
C PRO A 85 -7.44 20.05 1.74
N MET A 86 -7.76 19.63 0.52
CA MET A 86 -9.13 19.67 0.01
C MET A 86 -9.96 18.47 0.48
N GLY A 87 -9.30 17.35 0.79
CA GLY A 87 -9.92 16.14 1.32
C GLY A 87 -9.88 16.02 2.85
N ASP A 88 -9.02 16.78 3.53
CA ASP A 88 -8.86 16.76 4.99
C ASP A 88 -8.23 18.07 5.52
N ALA A 89 -8.13 18.24 6.84
CA ALA A 89 -7.39 19.31 7.49
C ALA A 89 -6.10 18.76 8.14
N GLY A 90 -4.94 19.16 7.62
CA GLY A 90 -3.64 18.84 8.20
C GLY A 90 -3.23 19.82 9.30
N LEU A 91 -2.67 19.31 10.39
CA LEU A 91 -2.10 20.09 11.49
C LEU A 91 -0.72 19.55 11.84
N THR A 92 0.20 20.43 12.21
CA THR A 92 1.54 20.03 12.67
C THR A 92 1.43 19.11 13.90
N GLY A 93 2.07 17.92 13.83
CA GLY A 93 2.10 16.94 14.92
C GLY A 93 0.99 15.87 14.87
N ARG A 94 0.33 15.70 13.71
CA ARG A 94 -0.70 14.68 13.47
C ARG A 94 -0.50 13.96 12.15
#